data_AF-A0A8S0G251-F1
#
_entry.id   AF-A0A8S0G251-F1
#
_cell.length_a   1.000
_cell.length_b   1.000
_cell.length_c   1.000
_cell.angle_alpha   90.00
_cell.angle_beta   90.00
_cell.angle_gamma   90.00
#
_symmetry.space_group_name_H-M   'P 1'
#
loop_
_entity.id
_entity.type
_entity.pdbx_description
1 polymer ?
#
loop_
_entity_poly.entity_id
_entity_poly.type
_entity_poly.pdbx_seq_one_letter_code
_entity_poly.pdbx_strand_id
1 'polypeptide(L)' 'MQKTLMASLIGLAVCTGNAFSPALAAEAKQPNLVIIMADDLGYGDLATYGHQIVKTPNIDRLAQEGVKFTDYYAPEGHE' A
#
# COMPACT_ATOMS: atom_id res chain seq x y z
N MET A 1 54.45 -20.26 -29.55
CA MET A 1 54.06 -20.02 -28.14
C MET A 1 52.64 -19.44 -28.09
N GLN A 2 51.67 -20.26 -28.52
CA GLN A 2 50.29 -19.91 -28.90
C GLN A 2 49.26 -20.15 -27.76
N LYS A 3 49.69 -20.30 -26.51
CA LYS A 3 48.82 -20.83 -25.43
C LYS A 3 48.26 -19.78 -24.46
N THR A 4 48.56 -18.49 -24.64
CA THR A 4 48.10 -17.45 -23.70
C THR A 4 46.86 -16.68 -24.15
N LEU A 5 46.38 -16.89 -25.39
CA LEU A 5 45.30 -16.08 -25.99
C LEU A 5 43.88 -16.66 -25.79
N MET A 6 43.75 -17.88 -25.25
CA MET A 6 42.47 -18.60 -25.16
C MET A 6 41.77 -18.47 -23.79
N ALA A 7 42.44 -17.92 -22.76
CA ALA A 7 41.90 -17.88 -21.41
C ALA A 7 40.92 -16.71 -21.13
N SER A 8 40.76 -15.76 -22.06
CA SER A 8 39.92 -14.57 -21.83
C SER A 8 38.50 -14.66 -22.42
N LEU A 9 38.12 -15.78 -23.05
CA LEU A 9 36.85 -15.92 -23.77
C LEU A 9 35.74 -16.66 -23.02
N ILE A 10 36.03 -17.25 -21.86
CA ILE A 10 35.02 -18.01 -21.09
C ILE A 10 34.32 -17.13 -20.04
N GLY A 11 34.90 -15.97 -19.69
CA GLY A 11 34.35 -15.07 -18.66
C GLY A 11 33.22 -14.13 -19.13
N LEU A 12 32.90 -14.07 -20.43
CA LEU A 12 31.94 -13.10 -20.98
C LEU A 12 30.63 -13.73 -21.51
N ALA A 13 30.48 -15.05 -21.44
CA ALA A 13 29.35 -15.75 -22.05
C ALA A 13 28.17 -16.06 -21.11
N VAL A 14 28.24 -15.70 -19.82
CA VAL A 14 27.19 -16.06 -18.83
C VAL A 14 26.17 -14.93 -18.59
N CYS A 15 26.37 -13.74 -19.15
CA CYS A 15 25.49 -12.58 -18.88
C CYS A 15 24.54 -12.17 -20.01
N THR A 16 24.51 -12.85 -21.16
CA THR A 16 23.72 -12.39 -22.33
C THR A 16 22.38 -13.11 -22.54
N GLY A 17 21.98 -14.02 -21.64
CA GLY A 17 20.82 -14.90 -21.86
C GLY A 17 19.44 -14.36 -21.47
N ASN A 18 19.31 -13.17 -20.86
CA ASN A 18 18.01 -12.71 -20.31
C ASN A 18 17.70 -11.22 -20.57
N ALA A 19 18.11 -10.69 -21.72
CA ALA A 19 17.84 -9.28 -22.07
C ALA A 19 16.44 -9.01 -22.64
N PHE A 20 15.59 -10.03 -22.80
CA PHE A 20 14.28 -9.92 -23.46
C PHE A 20 13.17 -10.72 -22.78
N SER A 21 13.10 -10.70 -21.44
CA SER A 21 11.81 -11.01 -20.81
C SER A 21 10.88 -9.82 -21.05
N PRO A 22 9.74 -9.99 -21.77
CA PRO A 22 8.73 -8.95 -21.79
C PRO A 22 8.25 -8.80 -20.35
N ALA A 23 8.63 -7.70 -19.71
CA ALA A 23 7.99 -7.29 -18.48
C ALA A 23 6.52 -7.04 -18.85
N LEU A 24 5.64 -7.97 -18.46
CA LEU A 24 4.21 -7.78 -18.53
C LEU A 24 3.94 -6.53 -17.68
N ALA A 25 3.83 -5.37 -18.32
CA ALA A 25 3.45 -4.16 -17.63
C ALA A 25 2.05 -4.40 -17.09
N ALA A 26 1.96 -4.64 -15.78
CA ALA A 26 0.68 -4.75 -15.12
C ALA A 26 -0.03 -3.41 -15.33
N GLU A 27 -1.07 -3.41 -16.16
CA GLU A 27 -1.91 -2.24 -16.35
C GLU A 27 -2.42 -1.82 -14.97
N ALA A 28 -1.98 -0.64 -14.52
CA ALA A 28 -2.33 -0.12 -13.21
C ALA A 28 -3.83 0.15 -13.21
N LYS A 29 -4.61 -0.82 -12.72
CA LYS A 29 -6.05 -0.71 -12.64
C LYS A 29 -6.39 0.50 -11.78
N GLN A 30 -7.29 1.35 -12.29
CA GLN A 30 -7.80 2.46 -11.52
C GLN A 30 -8.46 1.90 -10.23
N PRO A 31 -8.11 2.43 -9.05
CA PRO A 31 -8.70 1.97 -7.81
C PRO A 31 -10.18 2.38 -7.76
N ASN A 32 -10.99 1.57 -7.10
CA ASN A 32 -12.35 1.98 -6.76
C ASN A 32 -12.29 2.91 -5.54
N LEU A 33 -13.13 3.94 -5.52
CA LEU A 33 -13.27 4.86 -4.38
C LEU A 33 -14.65 4.68 -3.74
N VAL A 34 -14.67 4.44 -2.42
CA VAL A 34 -15.89 4.36 -1.62
C VAL A 34 -15.77 5.37 -0.49
N ILE A 35 -16.72 6.30 -0.40
CA ILE A 35 -16.81 7.28 0.68
C ILE A 35 -17.97 6.89 1.58
N ILE A 36 -17.68 6.70 2.87
CA ILE A 36 -18.67 6.45 3.92
C ILE A 36 -18.65 7.68 4.82
N MET A 37 -19.74 8.45 4.83
CA MET A 37 -19.93 9.59 5.72
C MET A 37 -21.03 9.23 6.72
N ALA A 38 -20.71 9.35 8.01
CA ALA A 38 -21.70 9.19 9.08
C ALA A 38 -22.34 10.54 9.39
N ASP A 39 -23.58 10.51 9.85
CA ASP A 39 -24.33 11.67 10.32
C ASP A 39 -24.17 11.81 11.84
N ASP A 40 -23.93 13.02 12.35
CA ASP A 40 -23.76 13.35 13.77
C ASP A 40 -22.89 12.37 14.60
N LEU A 41 -21.78 11.90 14.01
CA LEU A 41 -20.82 11.03 14.71
C LEU A 41 -19.69 11.85 15.36
N GLY A 42 -19.69 11.91 16.68
CA GLY A 42 -18.68 12.61 17.46
C GLY A 42 -17.33 11.89 17.53
N TYR A 43 -16.26 12.64 17.83
CA TYR A 43 -14.89 12.12 17.92
C TYR A 43 -14.76 10.94 18.90
N GLY A 44 -15.46 11.01 20.04
CA GLY A 44 -15.39 10.00 21.09
C GLY A 44 -16.36 8.84 20.94
N ASP A 45 -17.17 8.78 19.88
CA ASP A 45 -18.30 7.83 19.78
C ASP A 45 -17.89 6.43 19.34
N LEU A 46 -16.69 6.28 18.78
CA LEU A 46 -16.17 5.00 18.28
C LEU A 46 -15.21 4.36 19.30
N ALA A 47 -15.21 3.03 19.38
CA ALA A 47 -14.33 2.31 20.31
C ALA A 47 -12.84 2.58 20.02
N THR A 48 -12.44 2.62 18.73
CA THR A 48 -11.07 2.95 18.32
C THR A 48 -10.62 4.38 18.70
N TYR A 49 -11.54 5.28 19.06
CA TYR A 49 -11.24 6.63 19.57
C TYR A 49 -11.39 6.76 21.10
N GLY A 50 -11.61 5.65 21.80
CA GLY A 50 -11.60 5.59 23.27
C GLY A 50 -12.96 5.40 23.92
N HIS A 51 -14.04 5.19 23.15
CA HIS A 51 -15.34 4.88 23.73
C HIS A 51 -15.30 3.54 24.50
N GLN A 52 -15.65 3.55 25.79
CA GLN A 52 -15.48 2.37 26.67
C GLN A 52 -16.58 1.32 26.55
N ILE A 53 -17.78 1.70 26.08
CA ILE A 53 -18.98 0.82 26.07
C ILE A 53 -19.37 0.37 24.65
N VAL A 54 -19.43 1.29 23.68
CA VAL A 54 -19.77 0.99 22.28
C VAL A 54 -18.79 -0.02 21.68
N LYS A 55 -19.32 -0.90 20.83
CA LYS A 55 -18.54 -1.87 20.06
C LYS A 55 -18.69 -1.55 18.57
N THR A 56 -17.58 -1.24 17.91
CA THR A 56 -17.54 -0.84 16.49
C THR A 56 -16.60 -1.73 15.67
N PRO A 57 -16.74 -3.07 15.72
CA PRO A 57 -15.69 -4.00 15.27
C PRO A 57 -15.31 -3.82 13.80
N ASN A 58 -16.25 -3.43 12.92
CA ASN A 58 -15.97 -3.18 11.51
C ASN A 58 -15.14 -1.90 11.31
N ILE A 59 -15.45 -0.83 12.04
CA ILE A 59 -14.73 0.45 11.96
C ILE A 59 -13.37 0.33 12.65
N ASP A 60 -13.31 -0.40 13.77
CA ASP A 60 -12.07 -0.68 14.48
C ASP A 60 -11.10 -1.46 13.58
N ARG A 61 -11.61 -2.46 12.84
CA ARG A 61 -10.82 -3.20 11.84
C ARG A 61 -10.35 -2.31 10.69
N LEU A 62 -11.20 -1.41 10.16
CA LEU A 62 -10.80 -0.46 9.13
C LEU A 62 -9.68 0.48 9.62
N ALA A 63 -9.75 0.94 10.87
CA ALA A 63 -8.70 1.75 11.49
C ALA A 63 -7.39 0.97 11.69
N GLN A 64 -7.47 -0.34 11.97
CA GLN A 64 -6.30 -1.22 12.14
C GLN A 64 -5.64 -1.59 10.81
N GLU A 65 -6.42 -1.83 9.77
CA GLU A 65 -5.94 -2.19 8.42
C GLU A 65 -5.53 -0.96 7.58
N GLY A 66 -5.93 0.24 8.01
CA GLY A 66 -5.73 1.49 7.29
C GLY A 66 -5.01 2.56 8.11
N VAL A 67 -5.34 3.82 7.80
CA VAL A 67 -4.81 4.99 8.50
C VAL A 67 -5.95 5.62 9.31
N LYS A 68 -5.71 5.81 10.61
CA LYS A 68 -6.61 6.52 11.53
C LYS A 68 -6.05 7.92 11.81
N PHE A 69 -6.85 8.95 11.56
CA PHE A 69 -6.50 10.33 11.88
C PHE A 69 -7.05 10.70 13.26
N THR A 70 -6.18 11.11 14.19
CA THR A 70 -6.58 11.62 15.51
C THR A 70 -6.86 13.12 15.52
N ASP A 71 -6.46 13.82 14.45
CA ASP A 71 -6.53 15.27 14.31
C ASP A 71 -7.18 15.62 12.96
N TYR A 72 -8.42 15.16 12.77
CA TYR A 72 -9.27 15.47 11.61
C TYR A 72 -10.40 16.41 12.01
N TYR A 73 -10.70 17.40 11.18
CA TYR A 73 -11.72 18.41 11.44
C TYR A 73 -12.75 18.45 10.31
N ALA A 74 -14.02 18.54 10.68
CA ALA A 74 -15.06 18.91 9.73
C ALA A 74 -14.88 20.38 9.30
N PRO A 75 -15.23 20.76 8.07
CA PRO A 75 -15.13 22.15 7.61
C PRO A 75 -15.97 23.14 8.43
N GLU A 76 -17.08 22.68 8.99
CA GLU A 76 -17.99 23.42 9.86
C GLU A 76 -18.44 22.47 10.98
N GLY A 77 -18.50 22.97 12.22
CA GLY A 77 -18.96 22.21 13.37
C GLY A 77 -20.35 22.68 13.77
N HIS A 78 -21.30 21.75 13.88
CA HIS A 78 -22.52 21.98 14.65
C HIS A 78 -22.20 21.66 16.12
N GLU A 79 -22.56 22.59 17.02
CA GLU A 79 -22.48 22.39 18.47
C GLU A 79 -23.49 21.35 18.96
#